data_AF-R7I6H7-F1
#
_entry.id   AF-R7I6H7-F1
#
_cell.length_a   1.000
_cell.length_b   1.000
_cell.length_c   1.000
_cell.angle_alpha   90.00
_cell.angle_beta   90.00
_cell.angle_gamma   90.00
#
_symmetry.space_group_name_H-M   'P 1'
#
loop_
_entity.id
_entity.type
_entity.pdbx_description
1 polymer ?
#
loop_
_entity_poly.entity_id
_entity_poly.type
_entity_poly.pdbx_seq_one_letter_code
_entity_poly.pdbx_strand_id
1 'polypeptide(L)'
;MVHFTPLQVILNIVIALLAVALPTWVLWIVGSKIPPVLTCEGRKSGFAGSLPFFTATLVFFFLYWVIMTAVDAAQAYRFILMSVDYTPLQILMPMIPDVLFVLIFGWVIVRLTMKRSSRAVAEAGAVIWVLGPIGTLGSFFFYQTPDLNVTGLFASFFYALAATVYLVFSDRVALTYGTRRGRSLRPLKVSAE
;
A
#
# COMPACT_ATOMS: atom_id res chain seq x y z
N MET A 1 -23.05 16.47 -18.20
CA MET A 1 -22.68 15.14 -17.68
C MET A 1 -21.96 14.39 -18.78
N VAL A 2 -20.77 13.82 -18.53
CA VAL A 2 -20.07 12.99 -19.53
C VAL A 2 -20.77 11.64 -19.56
N HIS A 3 -21.40 11.30 -20.69
CA HIS A 3 -22.06 10.00 -20.86
C HIS A 3 -21.05 9.00 -21.43
N PHE A 4 -20.64 8.04 -20.60
CA PHE A 4 -19.81 6.93 -21.04
C PHE A 4 -20.68 5.84 -21.65
N THR A 5 -20.25 5.29 -22.79
CA THR A 5 -20.88 4.09 -23.33
C THR A 5 -20.54 2.88 -22.45
N PRO A 6 -21.38 1.82 -22.40
CA PRO A 6 -21.06 0.61 -21.64
C PRO A 6 -19.69 0.02 -21.99
N LEU A 7 -19.30 0.10 -23.28
CA LEU A 7 -17.98 -0.33 -23.75
C LEU A 7 -16.85 0.51 -23.15
N GLN A 8 -17.00 1.83 -23.07
CA GLN A 8 -16.01 2.71 -22.43
C GLN A 8 -15.87 2.41 -20.93
N VAL A 9 -16.98 2.13 -20.24
CA VAL A 9 -16.95 1.73 -18.82
C VAL A 9 -16.17 0.43 -18.64
N ILE A 10 -16.48 -0.60 -19.44
CA ILE A 10 -15.78 -1.89 -19.39
C ILE A 10 -14.28 -1.70 -19.67
N LEU A 11 -13.94 -0.94 -20.72
CA LEU A 11 -12.55 -0.68 -21.09
C LEU A 11 -11.80 0.02 -19.94
N ASN A 12 -12.40 1.03 -19.32
CA ASN A 12 -11.79 1.74 -18.19
C ASN A 12 -11.56 0.83 -16.98
N ILE A 13 -12.50 -0.07 -16.69
CA ILE A 13 -12.34 -1.07 -15.62
C ILE A 13 -11.17 -2.01 -15.94
N VAL A 14 -11.09 -2.52 -17.17
CA VAL A 14 -10.01 -3.42 -17.60
C VAL A 14 -8.66 -2.72 -17.50
N ILE A 15 -8.56 -1.46 -17.97
CA ILE A 15 -7.34 -0.67 -17.86
C ILE A 15 -6.95 -0.47 -16.40
N ALA A 16 -7.89 -0.09 -15.53
CA ALA A 16 -7.63 0.10 -14.10
C ALA A 16 -7.13 -1.20 -13.43
N LEU A 17 -7.73 -2.35 -13.76
CA LEU A 17 -7.29 -3.65 -13.25
C LEU A 17 -5.90 -4.02 -13.76
N LEU A 18 -5.62 -3.83 -15.05
CA LEU A 18 -4.30 -4.10 -15.64
C LEU A 18 -3.22 -3.19 -15.07
N ALA A 19 -3.54 -1.92 -14.80
CA ALA A 19 -2.62 -0.96 -14.21
C ALA A 19 -2.10 -1.42 -12.83
N VAL A 20 -2.92 -2.14 -12.06
CA VAL A 20 -2.51 -2.72 -10.77
C VAL A 20 -1.91 -4.12 -10.95
N ALA A 21 -2.52 -4.94 -11.80
CA ALA A 21 -2.14 -6.34 -11.98
C ALA A 21 -0.73 -6.49 -12.58
N LEU A 22 -0.38 -5.68 -13.58
CA LEU A 22 0.92 -5.78 -14.26
C LEU A 22 2.10 -5.47 -13.31
N PRO A 23 2.15 -4.34 -12.58
CA PRO A 23 3.21 -4.10 -11.60
C PRO A 23 3.21 -5.17 -10.49
N THR A 24 2.04 -5.59 -10.02
CA THR A 24 1.95 -6.65 -9.00
C THR A 24 2.53 -7.98 -9.50
N TRP A 25 2.27 -8.33 -10.75
CA TRP A 25 2.81 -9.54 -11.37
C TRP A 25 4.33 -9.48 -11.51
N VAL A 26 4.89 -8.34 -11.93
CA VAL A 26 6.35 -8.11 -11.95
C VAL A 26 6.94 -8.26 -10.55
N LEU A 27 6.32 -7.61 -9.56
CA LEU A 27 6.71 -7.71 -8.15
C LEU A 27 6.62 -9.15 -7.62
N TRP A 28 5.64 -9.93 -8.08
CA TRP A 28 5.52 -11.34 -7.74
C TRP A 28 6.63 -12.19 -8.36
N ILE A 29 6.98 -11.98 -9.62
CA ILE A 29 8.10 -12.69 -10.26
C ILE A 29 9.40 -12.39 -9.53
N VAL A 30 9.69 -11.12 -9.27
CA VAL A 30 10.92 -10.70 -8.58
C VAL A 30 10.91 -11.20 -7.14
N GLY A 31 9.81 -10.96 -6.42
CA GLY A 31 9.63 -11.36 -5.03
C GLY A 31 9.74 -12.87 -4.85
N SER A 32 9.22 -13.69 -5.77
CA SER A 32 9.26 -15.16 -5.66
C SER A 32 10.68 -15.73 -5.75
N LYS A 33 11.61 -15.03 -6.41
CA LYS A 33 13.01 -15.45 -6.53
C LYS A 33 13.83 -15.20 -5.26
N ILE A 34 13.34 -14.37 -4.36
CA ILE A 34 14.04 -14.04 -3.13
C ILE A 34 13.73 -15.13 -2.09
N PRO A 35 14.74 -15.65 -1.36
CA PRO A 35 14.53 -16.69 -0.36
C PRO A 35 13.87 -16.14 0.92
N PRO A 36 12.97 -16.90 1.57
CA PRO A 36 12.34 -16.46 2.83
C PRO A 36 13.39 -16.39 3.94
N VAL A 37 13.18 -15.50 4.92
CA VAL A 37 14.11 -15.35 6.05
C VAL A 37 14.18 -16.63 6.87
N LEU A 38 13.05 -17.32 7.04
CA LEU A 38 12.95 -18.60 7.74
C LEU A 38 12.21 -19.62 6.89
N THR A 39 12.63 -20.88 7.02
CA THR A 39 11.93 -22.06 6.51
C THR A 39 11.63 -23.00 7.67
N CYS A 40 10.52 -23.73 7.58
CA CYS A 40 10.08 -24.74 8.54
C CYS A 40 9.45 -25.89 7.76
N GLU A 41 9.78 -27.13 8.13
CA GLU A 41 9.17 -28.31 7.53
C GLU A 41 7.65 -28.30 7.77
N GLY A 42 6.89 -28.70 6.76
CA GLY A 42 5.42 -28.71 6.81
C GLY A 42 4.73 -27.33 6.74
N ARG A 43 5.46 -26.20 6.73
CA ARG A 43 4.86 -24.85 6.65
C ARG A 43 5.32 -24.07 5.42
N LYS A 44 4.35 -23.45 4.73
CA LYS A 44 4.62 -22.67 3.52
C LYS A 44 5.26 -21.31 3.87
N SER A 45 6.29 -20.92 3.13
CA SER A 45 7.00 -19.64 3.25
C SER A 45 7.27 -19.03 1.86
N GLY A 46 7.81 -17.81 1.81
CA GLY A 46 8.10 -17.07 0.58
C GLY A 46 6.95 -16.17 0.12
N PHE A 47 7.25 -15.32 -0.87
CA PHE A 47 6.35 -14.32 -1.44
C PHE A 47 5.30 -14.94 -2.37
N ALA A 48 4.30 -15.62 -1.77
CA ALA A 48 3.24 -16.33 -2.48
C ALA A 48 1.94 -16.39 -1.65
N GLY A 49 0.91 -17.06 -2.17
CA GLY A 49 -0.41 -17.11 -1.53
C GLY A 49 -1.09 -15.74 -1.60
N SER A 50 -1.56 -15.22 -0.46
CA SER A 50 -2.19 -13.90 -0.38
C SER A 50 -1.20 -12.72 -0.26
N LEU A 51 0.11 -12.95 -0.17
CA LEU A 51 1.11 -11.87 -0.10
C LEU A 51 1.14 -10.99 -1.37
N PRO A 52 1.11 -11.56 -2.59
CA PRO A 52 0.97 -10.78 -3.82
C PRO A 52 -0.34 -9.99 -3.87
N PHE A 53 -1.46 -10.56 -3.41
CA PHE A 53 -2.75 -9.87 -3.35
C PHE A 53 -2.71 -8.67 -2.39
N PHE A 54 -2.15 -8.88 -1.19
CA PHE A 54 -1.90 -7.80 -0.25
C PHE A 54 -0.99 -6.72 -0.86
N THR A 55 0.07 -7.12 -1.56
CA THR A 55 0.95 -6.16 -2.25
C THR A 55 0.23 -5.43 -3.38
N ALA A 56 -0.72 -6.07 -4.06
CA ALA A 56 -1.56 -5.44 -5.09
C ALA A 56 -2.36 -4.27 -4.53
N THR A 57 -2.89 -4.41 -3.32
CA THR A 57 -3.60 -3.31 -2.65
C THR A 57 -2.68 -2.14 -2.32
N LEU A 58 -1.42 -2.40 -1.92
CA LEU A 58 -0.43 -1.34 -1.74
C LEU A 58 -0.04 -0.68 -3.07
N VAL A 59 0.09 -1.47 -4.16
CA VAL A 59 0.33 -0.96 -5.52
C VAL A 59 -0.83 -0.08 -5.98
N PHE A 60 -2.07 -0.47 -5.71
CA PHE A 60 -3.24 0.35 -6.01
C PHE A 60 -3.15 1.71 -5.30
N PHE A 61 -2.89 1.73 -3.98
CA PHE A 61 -2.73 2.99 -3.25
C PHE A 61 -1.54 3.82 -3.74
N PHE A 62 -0.41 3.18 -4.04
CA PHE A 62 0.74 3.84 -4.64
C PHE A 62 0.37 4.54 -5.95
N LEU A 63 -0.29 3.84 -6.87
CA LEU A 63 -0.70 4.40 -8.16
C LEU A 63 -1.77 5.48 -8.01
N TYR A 64 -2.71 5.31 -7.09
CA TYR A 64 -3.68 6.34 -6.74
C TYR A 64 -3.00 7.65 -6.35
N TRP A 65 -2.01 7.59 -5.45
CA TRP A 65 -1.28 8.78 -5.01
C TRP A 65 -0.37 9.35 -6.09
N VAL A 66 0.20 8.52 -6.98
CA VAL A 66 0.93 9.00 -8.16
C VAL A 66 0.00 9.81 -9.06
N ILE A 67 -1.23 9.33 -9.28
CA ILE A 67 -2.24 10.04 -10.09
C ILE A 67 -2.64 11.35 -9.41
N MET A 68 -2.93 11.34 -8.11
CA MET A 68 -3.30 12.57 -7.38
C MET A 68 -2.17 13.60 -7.39
N THR A 69 -0.92 13.16 -7.17
CA THR A 69 0.25 14.03 -7.32
C THR A 69 0.30 14.67 -8.72
N ALA A 70 0.03 13.91 -9.78
CA ALA A 70 0.04 14.42 -11.14
C ALA A 70 -1.12 15.38 -11.44
N VAL A 71 -2.30 15.11 -10.88
CA VAL A 71 -3.47 16.01 -10.97
C VAL A 71 -3.17 17.34 -10.29
N ASP A 72 -2.64 17.30 -9.07
CA ASP A 72 -2.30 18.50 -8.32
C ASP A 72 -1.14 19.26 -8.97
N ALA A 73 -0.15 18.56 -9.55
CA ALA A 73 0.90 19.18 -10.35
C ALA A 73 0.33 19.94 -11.57
N ALA A 74 -0.64 19.35 -12.26
CA ALA A 74 -1.29 19.97 -13.42
C ALA A 74 -2.12 21.20 -13.00
N GLN A 75 -2.77 21.15 -11.84
CA GLN A 75 -3.48 22.30 -11.28
C GLN A 75 -2.50 23.41 -10.88
N ALA A 76 -1.43 23.06 -10.17
CA ALA A 76 -0.36 23.98 -9.78
C ALA A 76 0.22 24.70 -11.00
N TYR A 77 0.52 23.98 -12.08
CA TYR A 77 1.00 24.57 -13.33
C TYR A 77 0.00 25.57 -13.93
N ARG A 78 -1.30 25.23 -13.94
CA ARG A 78 -2.34 26.17 -14.41
C ARG A 78 -2.40 27.44 -13.57
N PHE A 79 -2.30 27.33 -12.24
CA PHE A 79 -2.29 28.51 -11.37
C PHE A 79 -1.06 29.38 -11.59
N ILE A 80 0.13 28.80 -11.73
CA ILE A 80 1.36 29.54 -12.03
C ILE A 80 1.22 30.36 -13.34
N LEU A 81 0.55 29.79 -14.34
CA LEU A 81 0.34 30.48 -15.61
C LEU A 81 -0.76 31.55 -15.57
N MET A 82 -1.74 31.43 -14.67
CA MET A 82 -2.95 32.26 -14.67
C MET A 82 -3.03 33.28 -13.53
N SER A 83 -2.17 33.18 -12.50
CA SER A 83 -2.26 34.01 -11.30
C SER A 83 -0.96 34.74 -11.01
N VAL A 84 -1.07 36.03 -10.65
CA VAL A 84 0.05 36.88 -10.20
C VAL A 84 0.10 36.96 -8.66
N ASP A 85 -0.95 36.51 -7.99
CA ASP A 85 -1.20 36.79 -6.57
C ASP A 85 -0.73 35.69 -5.60
N TYR A 86 -0.30 34.53 -6.11
CA TYR A 86 0.14 33.41 -5.28
C TYR A 86 1.65 33.17 -5.42
N THR A 87 2.31 32.96 -4.29
CA THR A 87 3.71 32.54 -4.29
C THR A 87 3.82 31.08 -4.77
N PRO A 88 4.92 30.68 -5.44
CA PRO A 88 5.12 29.29 -5.87
C PRO A 88 4.99 28.28 -4.74
N LEU A 89 5.39 28.64 -3.52
CA LEU A 89 5.27 27.77 -2.34
C LEU A 89 3.81 27.49 -1.97
N GLN A 90 2.93 28.50 -2.02
CA GLN A 90 1.50 28.32 -1.74
C GLN A 90 0.82 27.41 -2.75
N ILE A 91 1.27 27.46 -4.00
CA ILE A 91 0.76 26.62 -5.09
C ILE A 91 1.20 25.15 -4.93
N LEU A 92 2.41 24.91 -4.42
CA LEU A 92 2.99 23.57 -4.29
C LEU A 92 2.69 22.89 -2.94
N MET A 93 2.35 23.65 -1.90
CA MET A 93 2.09 23.13 -0.55
C MET A 93 1.05 21.99 -0.51
N PRO A 94 -0.06 22.03 -1.28
CA PRO A 94 -1.04 20.94 -1.29
C PRO A 94 -0.49 19.61 -1.81
N MET A 95 0.57 19.62 -2.63
CA MET A 95 1.15 18.40 -3.21
C MET A 95 2.07 17.62 -2.25
N ILE A 96 2.49 18.25 -1.15
CA ILE A 96 3.48 17.67 -0.24
C ILE A 96 2.99 16.33 0.35
N PRO A 97 1.76 16.22 0.88
CA PRO A 97 1.25 14.95 1.40
C PRO A 97 1.24 13.84 0.34
N ASP A 98 0.81 14.14 -0.88
CA ASP A 98 0.70 13.18 -1.97
C ASP A 98 2.06 12.60 -2.34
N VAL A 99 3.07 13.46 -2.51
CA VAL A 99 4.45 13.04 -2.77
C VAL A 99 4.98 12.17 -1.64
N LEU A 100 4.73 12.53 -0.38
CA LEU A 100 5.13 11.73 0.77
C LEU A 100 4.46 10.35 0.75
N PHE A 101 3.17 10.27 0.40
CA PHE A 101 2.46 9.00 0.31
C PHE A 101 3.01 8.10 -0.81
N VAL A 102 3.31 8.66 -1.99
CA VAL A 102 3.99 7.93 -3.07
C VAL A 102 5.31 7.32 -2.58
N LEU A 103 6.13 8.12 -1.89
CA LEU A 103 7.42 7.66 -1.36
C LEU A 103 7.26 6.57 -0.29
N ILE A 104 6.31 6.75 0.64
CA ILE A 104 6.03 5.80 1.72
C ILE A 104 5.53 4.46 1.17
N PHE A 105 4.53 4.47 0.28
CA PHE A 105 4.02 3.23 -0.31
C PHE A 105 5.09 2.54 -1.17
N GLY A 106 5.82 3.29 -2.01
CA GLY A 106 6.92 2.75 -2.80
C GLY A 106 7.98 2.08 -1.93
N TRP A 107 8.37 2.73 -0.82
CA TRP A 107 9.30 2.18 0.15
C TRP A 107 8.81 0.87 0.77
N VAL A 108 7.56 0.83 1.25
CA VAL A 108 6.97 -0.38 1.86
C VAL A 108 6.89 -1.52 0.84
N ILE A 109 6.46 -1.25 -0.39
CA ILE A 109 6.38 -2.24 -1.48
C ILE A 109 7.76 -2.85 -1.73
N VAL A 110 8.80 -2.02 -1.90
CA VAL A 110 10.18 -2.50 -2.12
C VAL A 110 10.66 -3.34 -0.93
N ARG A 111 10.34 -2.93 0.30
CA ARG A 111 10.75 -3.68 1.49
C ARG A 111 10.06 -5.03 1.60
N LEU A 112 8.76 -5.09 1.35
CA LEU A 112 8.00 -6.33 1.41
C LEU A 112 8.41 -7.31 0.31
N THR A 113 8.73 -6.81 -0.88
CA THR A 113 9.10 -7.66 -2.01
C THR A 113 10.57 -8.04 -2.00
N MET A 114 11.47 -7.07 -1.77
CA MET A 114 12.91 -7.22 -1.98
C MET A 114 13.75 -7.27 -0.69
N LYS A 115 13.41 -6.48 0.34
CA LYS A 115 14.23 -6.33 1.57
C LYS A 115 13.55 -6.96 2.79
N ARG A 116 13.31 -8.26 2.71
CA ARG A 116 12.53 -9.05 3.67
C ARG A 116 13.08 -8.89 5.09
N SER A 117 12.26 -8.31 5.97
CA SER A 117 12.59 -8.14 7.38
C SER A 117 11.31 -8.06 8.22
N SER A 118 11.40 -8.40 9.50
CA SER A 118 10.29 -8.25 10.44
C SER A 118 9.83 -6.79 10.54
N ARG A 119 10.76 -5.85 10.34
CA ARG A 119 10.45 -4.41 10.30
C ARG A 119 9.57 -4.06 9.10
N ALA A 120 9.72 -4.74 7.96
CA ALA A 120 8.92 -4.48 6.75
C ALA A 120 7.43 -4.75 6.99
N VAL A 121 7.13 -5.82 7.73
CA VAL A 121 5.76 -6.16 8.13
C VAL A 121 5.19 -5.11 9.08
N ALA A 122 5.98 -4.65 10.06
CA ALA A 122 5.56 -3.62 11.00
C ALA A 122 5.30 -2.27 10.31
N GLU A 123 6.19 -1.85 9.40
CA GLU A 123 6.01 -0.64 8.60
C GLU A 123 4.78 -0.73 7.70
N ALA A 124 4.55 -1.88 7.05
CA ALA A 124 3.35 -2.08 6.25
C ALA A 124 2.06 -1.96 7.08
N GLY A 125 2.03 -2.58 8.26
CA GLY A 125 0.92 -2.43 9.20
C GLY A 125 0.71 -0.98 9.63
N ALA A 126 1.78 -0.29 10.03
CA ALA A 126 1.72 1.11 10.44
C ALA A 126 1.21 2.03 9.33
N VAL A 127 1.73 1.87 8.11
CA VAL A 127 1.32 2.67 6.95
C VAL A 127 -0.15 2.48 6.63
N ILE A 128 -0.67 1.27 6.69
CA ILE A 128 -2.09 1.00 6.42
C ILE A 128 -3.00 1.68 7.44
N TRP A 129 -2.61 1.69 8.72
CA TRP A 129 -3.38 2.38 9.76
C TRP A 129 -3.28 3.91 9.65
N VAL A 130 -2.06 4.43 9.53
CA VAL A 130 -1.78 5.87 9.51
C VAL A 130 -2.35 6.52 8.26
N LEU A 131 -2.15 5.92 7.08
CA LEU A 131 -2.61 6.48 5.80
C LEU A 131 -4.05 6.08 5.44
N GLY A 132 -4.63 5.12 6.16
CA GLY A 132 -6.03 4.72 6.00
C GLY A 132 -6.93 5.40 7.03
N PRO A 133 -7.41 4.67 8.05
CA PRO A 133 -8.43 5.17 8.98
C PRO A 133 -7.95 6.33 9.85
N ILE A 134 -6.70 6.31 10.34
CA ILE A 134 -6.19 7.37 11.21
C ILE A 134 -6.03 8.67 10.43
N GLY A 135 -5.48 8.60 9.22
CA GLY A 135 -5.35 9.76 8.33
C GLY A 135 -6.71 10.34 7.96
N THR A 136 -7.69 9.49 7.67
CA THR A 136 -9.06 9.93 7.37
C THR A 136 -9.70 10.67 8.54
N LEU A 137 -9.57 10.14 9.77
CA LEU A 137 -10.04 10.81 10.99
C LEU A 137 -9.29 12.11 11.26
N GLY A 138 -7.96 12.08 11.14
CA GLY A 138 -7.11 13.25 11.31
C GLY A 138 -7.53 14.38 10.39
N SER A 139 -7.71 14.10 9.10
CA SER A 139 -8.16 15.10 8.12
C SER A 139 -9.49 15.73 8.50
N PHE A 140 -10.45 14.95 9.01
CA PHE A 140 -11.72 15.48 9.50
C PHE A 140 -11.56 16.41 10.70
N PHE A 141 -10.80 16.00 11.73
CA PHE A 141 -10.61 16.80 12.94
C PHE A 141 -9.73 18.05 12.71
N PHE A 142 -8.70 17.96 11.86
CA PHE A 142 -7.74 19.04 11.65
C PHE A 142 -8.15 20.03 10.56
N TYR A 143 -8.73 19.55 9.45
CA TYR A 143 -9.13 20.42 8.33
C TYR A 143 -10.60 20.83 8.37
N GLN A 144 -11.36 20.39 9.39
CA GLN A 144 -12.79 20.68 9.55
C GLN A 144 -13.58 20.45 8.25
N THR A 145 -13.24 19.39 7.52
CA THR A 145 -13.93 19.07 6.27
C THR A 145 -15.43 18.92 6.56
N PRO A 146 -16.32 19.54 5.77
CA PRO A 146 -17.75 19.65 6.10
C PRO A 146 -18.42 18.31 6.39
N ASP A 147 -17.98 17.25 5.71
CA ASP A 147 -18.52 15.91 5.84
C ASP A 147 -17.41 14.88 6.08
N LEU A 148 -17.56 14.08 7.14
CA LEU A 148 -16.75 12.89 7.32
C LEU A 148 -17.13 11.88 6.24
N ASN A 149 -16.16 11.41 5.45
CA ASN A 149 -16.37 10.30 4.53
C ASN A 149 -16.50 8.98 5.31
N VAL A 150 -17.67 8.75 5.91
CA VAL A 150 -17.96 7.60 6.77
C VAL A 150 -17.75 6.28 6.02
N THR A 151 -18.18 6.20 4.76
CA THR A 151 -18.00 5.01 3.92
C THR A 151 -16.52 4.71 3.69
N GLY A 152 -15.72 5.72 3.33
CA GLY A 152 -14.28 5.58 3.16
C GLY A 152 -13.55 5.23 4.46
N LEU A 153 -13.99 5.80 5.58
CA LEU A 153 -13.46 5.50 6.91
C LEU A 153 -13.71 4.03 7.28
N PHE A 154 -14.94 3.53 7.15
CA PHE A 154 -15.23 2.13 7.45
C PHE A 154 -14.51 1.17 6.49
N ALA A 155 -14.51 1.47 5.19
CA ALA A 155 -13.81 0.65 4.21
C ALA A 155 -12.30 0.55 4.53
N SER A 156 -11.65 1.68 4.81
CA SER A 156 -10.23 1.70 5.17
C SER A 156 -9.96 1.03 6.52
N PHE A 157 -10.85 1.17 7.50
CA PHE A 157 -10.74 0.50 8.80
C PHE A 157 -10.84 -1.02 8.68
N PHE A 158 -11.86 -1.56 8.00
CA PHE A 158 -12.01 -3.00 7.83
C PHE A 158 -10.89 -3.59 6.98
N TYR A 159 -10.43 -2.86 5.96
CA TYR A 159 -9.23 -3.24 5.23
C TYR A 159 -8.00 -3.27 6.15
N ALA A 160 -7.77 -2.23 6.96
CA ALA A 160 -6.65 -2.17 7.89
C ALA A 160 -6.68 -3.31 8.92
N LEU A 161 -7.86 -3.64 9.43
CA LEU A 161 -8.08 -4.76 10.33
C LEU A 161 -7.74 -6.09 9.65
N ALA A 162 -8.30 -6.36 8.47
CA ALA A 162 -8.07 -7.59 7.73
C ALA A 162 -6.59 -7.75 7.34
N ALA A 163 -5.95 -6.67 6.87
CA ALA A 163 -4.53 -6.60 6.58
C ALA A 163 -3.68 -6.92 7.82
N THR A 164 -4.00 -6.31 8.96
CA THR A 164 -3.28 -6.54 10.22
C THR A 164 -3.41 -7.98 10.67
N VAL A 165 -4.62 -8.55 10.63
CA VAL A 165 -4.87 -9.95 10.96
C VAL A 165 -4.01 -10.86 10.08
N TYR A 166 -3.99 -10.60 8.77
CA TYR A 166 -3.16 -11.36 7.85
C TYR A 166 -1.66 -11.24 8.16
N LEU A 167 -1.15 -10.02 8.32
CA LEU A 167 0.27 -9.76 8.54
C LEU A 167 0.79 -10.33 9.88
N VAL A 168 -0.04 -10.29 10.93
CA VAL A 168 0.34 -10.75 12.27
C VAL A 168 0.15 -12.26 12.42
N PHE A 169 -0.95 -12.82 11.91
CA PHE A 169 -1.32 -14.20 12.20
C PHE A 169 -0.94 -15.21 11.11
N SER A 170 -0.53 -14.78 9.92
CA SER A 170 -0.10 -15.70 8.88
C SER A 170 1.27 -16.29 9.16
N ASP A 171 1.37 -17.61 9.26
CA ASP A 171 2.64 -18.33 9.37
C ASP A 171 3.55 -18.07 8.16
N ARG A 172 2.94 -17.95 6.97
CA ARG A 172 3.69 -17.61 5.75
C ARG A 172 4.36 -16.26 5.89
N VAL A 173 3.65 -15.22 6.33
CA VAL A 173 4.24 -13.88 6.55
C VAL A 173 5.32 -13.97 7.63
N ALA A 174 5.03 -14.65 8.74
CA ALA A 174 5.96 -14.80 9.84
C ALA A 174 7.29 -15.45 9.43
N LEU A 175 7.24 -16.50 8.60
CA LEU A 175 8.41 -17.20 8.06
C LEU A 175 9.10 -16.39 6.95
N THR A 176 8.34 -15.81 6.02
CA THR A 176 8.88 -15.02 4.90
C THR A 176 9.72 -13.84 5.40
N TYR A 177 9.26 -13.15 6.45
CA TYR A 177 9.90 -11.94 6.97
C TYR A 177 10.69 -12.14 8.27
N GLY A 178 10.67 -13.34 8.85
CA GLY A 178 11.44 -13.65 10.06
C GLY A 178 10.95 -12.91 11.31
N THR A 179 9.62 -12.83 11.50
CA THR A 179 9.04 -12.19 12.68
C THR A 179 9.32 -13.00 13.96
N ARG A 180 9.06 -12.42 15.14
CA ARG A 180 9.20 -13.16 16.42
C ARG A 180 8.41 -14.47 16.42
N ARG A 181 7.18 -14.45 15.90
CA ARG A 181 6.36 -15.65 15.70
C ARG A 181 7.03 -16.65 14.75
N GLY A 182 7.61 -16.19 13.64
CA GLY A 182 8.31 -17.09 12.70
C GLY A 182 9.45 -17.86 13.38
N ARG A 183 10.14 -17.23 14.33
CA ARG A 183 11.20 -17.86 15.13
C ARG A 183 10.66 -18.88 16.14
N SER A 184 9.51 -18.61 16.77
CA SER A 184 8.89 -19.58 17.69
C SER A 184 8.26 -20.78 16.99
N LEU A 185 7.97 -20.67 15.69
CA LEU A 185 7.45 -21.76 14.87
C LEU A 185 8.51 -22.77 14.44
N ARG A 186 9.81 -22.44 14.55
CA ARG A 186 10.86 -23.43 14.31
C ARG A 186 10.77 -24.49 15.41
N PRO A 187 10.65 -25.78 15.09
CA PRO A 187 10.91 -26.80 16.09
C PRO A 187 12.34 -26.60 16.58
N LEU A 188 12.53 -26.57 17.91
CA LEU A 188 13.83 -26.81 18.51
C LEU A 188 14.31 -28.12 17.88
N LYS A 189 15.46 -28.10 17.20
CA LYS A 189 16.16 -29.35 16.89
C LYS A 189 16.37 -30.03 18.23
N VAL A 190 15.58 -31.06 18.54
CA VAL A 190 15.95 -32.04 19.55
C VAL A 190 17.21 -32.66 18.97
N SER A 191 18.35 -32.31 19.54
CA SER A 191 19.60 -33.00 19.30
C SER A 191 19.39 -34.43 19.77
N ALA A 192 19.02 -35.31 18.84
CA ALA A 192 19.15 -36.74 19.05
C ALA A 192 20.59 -37.09 18.64
N GLU A 193 21.50 -36.89 19.58
CA GLU A 193 22.71 -37.70 19.70
C GLU A 193 22.44 -38.82 20.71
#